data_AF-A0A530ADV3-F1
#
_entry.id   AF-A0A530ADV3-F1
#
_cell.length_a   1.000
_cell.length_b   1.000
_cell.length_c   1.000
_cell.angle_alpha   90.00
_cell.angle_beta   90.00
_cell.angle_gamma   90.00
#
_symmetry.space_group_name_H-M   'P 1'
#
loop_
_entity.id
_entity.type
_entity.pdbx_description
1 polymer ?
#
loop_
_entity_poly.entity_id
_entity_poly.type
_entity_poly.pdbx_seq_one_letter_code
_entity_poly.pdbx_strand_id
1 'polypeptide(L)'
;GMEAVLIHPFSGLLSAYGIGLSSVFASRQQGLLQPLAEESRAAIETLIAALRSEVVAELGEQGIAEEALSTRPVLHVRYDGTDTALPVNFEHGSIFRARSDFEAAHRAQFGFVYDVKPIVVETVAVEGMEAAREVRAETSAPNGAAGVEPKPSESRRIYTEGRWHEAGVYRRGNLKPSNTVAGPALIIEPNQTIVVEPGWRAEITSLNHVVIRRTERKARAAALGTEADPVMLEVFNNLFMSIAEQMGVTLQNTAYSVNIKERLDFSCAVFDRHGALVANAPHMPVHLGSMDRSVETVIRLNSGDIHPGDVFALNAPYNGGTHLPDITVVTPVFDDAQSEILFWAASRGHHADVGGTAPGSMTPLATTVDEEGVLFDNFRIVDRGRFREKELETLLTDHPYPARNPTQNIADLKAQIAANEKGVAELRKMLAHFGLDVVEAYMGHVQDNAAESVRRVIERLPDSAAYEYPTDTGQVIRVKITVDRKKREATVDFTGTSPVMKNNFNAPEPVARAAVLYAFRVMVEDMIPMNAGCLRPINIVIPDGSMLKPTYP
;
A
#
# COMPACT_ATOMS: atom_id res chain seq x y z
N GLY A 1 -15.68 4.20 -18.01
CA GLY A 1 -16.59 4.89 -17.07
C GLY A 1 -17.89 4.12 -16.97
N MET A 2 -18.64 4.29 -15.88
CA MET A 2 -19.87 3.51 -15.61
C MET A 2 -20.95 3.75 -16.68
N GLU A 3 -21.53 2.67 -17.20
CA GLU A 3 -22.57 2.69 -18.24
C GLU A 3 -23.98 2.40 -17.69
N ALA A 4 -24.04 1.74 -16.53
CA ALA A 4 -25.25 1.45 -15.81
C ALA A 4 -25.01 1.59 -14.30
N VAL A 5 -26.04 2.03 -13.58
CA VAL A 5 -26.07 2.10 -12.12
C VAL A 5 -27.31 1.36 -11.65
N LEU A 6 -27.14 0.38 -10.77
CA LEU A 6 -28.23 -0.32 -10.10
C LEU A 6 -28.45 0.33 -8.74
N ILE A 7 -29.69 0.76 -8.47
CA ILE A 7 -30.08 1.37 -7.20
C ILE A 7 -31.13 0.48 -6.55
N HIS A 8 -30.77 -0.09 -5.40
CA HIS A 8 -31.65 -0.91 -4.59
C HIS A 8 -32.75 -0.05 -3.95
N PRO A 9 -34.00 -0.56 -3.79
CA PRO A 9 -35.10 0.16 -3.11
C PRO A 9 -34.79 0.57 -1.67
N PHE A 10 -33.85 -0.15 -1.04
CA PHE A 10 -33.38 0.11 0.32
C PHE A 10 -31.98 0.71 0.36
N SER A 11 -31.49 1.38 -0.69
CA SER A 11 -30.12 1.95 -0.71
C SER A 11 -29.82 2.83 0.53
N GLY A 12 -30.78 3.63 0.98
CA GLY A 12 -30.67 4.46 2.20
C GLY A 12 -30.72 3.68 3.52
N LEU A 13 -31.03 2.38 3.48
CA LEU A 13 -31.13 1.47 4.63
C LEU A 13 -30.33 0.17 4.39
N LEU A 14 -29.38 0.17 3.44
CA LEU A 14 -28.81 -1.05 2.89
C LEU A 14 -28.02 -1.83 3.95
N SER A 15 -27.39 -1.14 4.90
CA SER A 15 -26.70 -1.78 6.03
C SER A 15 -27.66 -2.58 6.92
N ALA A 16 -28.83 -2.02 7.25
CA ALA A 16 -29.84 -2.71 8.06
C ALA A 16 -30.46 -3.89 7.29
N TYR A 17 -30.68 -3.72 5.99
CA TYR A 17 -31.11 -4.80 5.11
C TYR A 17 -30.07 -5.93 5.05
N GLY A 18 -28.78 -5.59 4.93
CA GLY A 18 -27.68 -6.54 4.95
C GLY A 18 -27.56 -7.32 6.27
N ILE A 19 -27.74 -6.65 7.41
CA ILE A 19 -27.82 -7.31 8.73
C ILE A 19 -29.01 -8.28 8.79
N GLY A 20 -30.15 -7.93 8.19
CA GLY A 20 -31.31 -8.82 8.12
C GLY A 20 -31.13 -10.01 7.18
N LEU A 21 -30.23 -9.90 6.20
CA LEU A 21 -29.89 -10.97 5.24
C LEU A 21 -28.71 -11.84 5.66
N SER A 22 -27.89 -11.40 6.62
CA SER A 22 -26.68 -12.13 6.99
C SER A 22 -27.06 -13.52 7.53
N SER A 23 -26.44 -14.55 6.95
CA SER A 23 -26.52 -15.90 7.50
C SER A 23 -25.91 -15.93 8.89
N VAL A 24 -26.48 -16.76 9.75
CA VAL A 24 -25.87 -17.06 11.04
C VAL A 24 -24.54 -17.79 10.79
N PHE A 25 -23.48 -17.30 11.43
CA PHE A 25 -22.12 -17.79 11.27
C PHE A 25 -21.52 -18.13 12.63
N ALA A 26 -20.80 -19.25 12.68
CA ALA A 26 -20.04 -19.68 13.84
C ALA A 26 -18.66 -20.16 13.39
N SER A 27 -17.64 -19.91 14.20
CA SER A 27 -16.29 -20.42 13.96
C SER A 27 -15.68 -20.92 15.26
N ARG A 28 -14.97 -22.05 15.19
CA ARG A 28 -14.17 -22.60 16.28
C ARG A 28 -12.79 -22.92 15.76
N GLN A 29 -11.79 -22.67 16.60
CA GLN A 29 -10.39 -22.90 16.24
C GLN A 29 -9.60 -23.42 17.44
N GLN A 30 -8.60 -24.24 17.16
CA GLN A 30 -7.70 -24.78 18.17
C GLN A 30 -6.30 -24.97 17.60
N GLY A 31 -5.28 -24.64 18.40
CA GLY A 31 -3.87 -24.83 18.05
C GLY A 31 -3.50 -26.32 17.94
N LEU A 32 -2.71 -26.66 16.91
CA LEU A 32 -2.19 -28.02 16.70
C LEU A 32 -0.65 -28.07 16.75
N LEU A 33 0.03 -27.08 16.16
CA LEU A 33 1.50 -26.98 16.10
C LEU A 33 2.19 -28.28 15.64
N GLN A 34 1.76 -28.82 14.49
CA GLN A 34 2.34 -30.02 13.88
C GLN A 34 2.74 -29.78 12.42
N PRO A 35 3.69 -30.56 11.84
CA PRO A 35 4.05 -30.42 10.44
C PRO A 35 2.83 -30.62 9.50
N LEU A 36 2.73 -29.83 8.43
CA LEU A 36 1.80 -30.08 7.33
C LEU A 36 2.32 -31.25 6.49
N ALA A 37 2.06 -32.46 6.97
CA ALA A 37 2.55 -33.71 6.41
C ALA A 37 1.51 -34.83 6.62
N GLU A 38 1.66 -35.94 5.89
CA GLU A 38 0.70 -37.06 5.97
C GLU A 38 0.66 -37.70 7.36
N GLU A 39 1.76 -37.64 8.12
CA GLU A 39 1.85 -38.16 9.49
C GLU A 39 0.93 -37.40 10.46
N SER A 40 0.71 -36.10 10.21
CA SER A 40 -0.15 -35.24 11.03
C SER A 40 -1.62 -35.28 10.59
N ARG A 41 -1.93 -35.89 9.45
CA ARG A 41 -3.26 -35.83 8.84
C ARG A 41 -4.36 -36.38 9.75
N ALA A 42 -4.10 -37.49 10.43
CA ALA A 42 -5.07 -38.07 11.36
C ALA A 42 -5.39 -37.14 12.53
N ALA A 43 -4.39 -36.41 13.04
CA ALA A 43 -4.59 -35.44 14.12
C ALA A 43 -5.38 -34.21 13.63
N ILE A 44 -5.09 -33.72 12.42
CA ILE A 44 -5.84 -32.64 11.77
C ILE A 44 -7.31 -33.05 11.59
N GLU A 45 -7.58 -34.22 11.03
CA GLU A 45 -8.95 -34.71 10.78
C GLU A 45 -9.71 -34.94 12.10
N THR A 46 -9.05 -35.45 13.13
CA THR A 46 -9.64 -35.60 14.48
C THR A 46 -10.04 -34.24 15.05
N LEU A 47 -9.17 -33.23 14.92
CA LEU A 47 -9.46 -31.89 15.44
C LEU A 47 -10.57 -31.19 14.64
N ILE A 48 -10.59 -31.35 13.31
CA ILE A 48 -11.68 -30.88 12.46
C ILE A 48 -13.02 -31.49 12.91
N ALA A 49 -13.06 -32.79 13.21
CA ALA A 49 -14.30 -33.45 13.65
C ALA A 49 -14.80 -32.94 15.01
N ALA A 50 -13.88 -32.67 15.95
CA ALA A 50 -14.22 -32.08 17.25
C ALA A 50 -14.78 -30.66 17.09
N LEU A 51 -14.05 -29.78 16.39
CA LEU A 51 -14.46 -28.40 16.16
C LEU A 51 -15.76 -28.31 15.35
N ARG A 52 -15.95 -29.20 14.38
CA ARG A 52 -17.21 -29.30 13.64
C ARG A 52 -18.38 -29.59 14.56
N SER A 53 -18.24 -30.52 15.50
CA SER A 53 -19.29 -30.84 16.46
C SER A 53 -19.68 -29.62 17.32
N GLU A 54 -18.69 -28.83 17.75
CA GLU A 54 -18.93 -27.60 18.52
C GLU A 54 -19.64 -26.52 17.69
N VAL A 55 -19.20 -26.31 16.45
CA VAL A 55 -19.82 -25.34 15.52
C VAL A 55 -21.26 -25.72 15.21
N VAL A 56 -21.52 -27.01 14.96
CA VAL A 56 -22.88 -27.53 14.73
C VAL A 56 -23.75 -27.35 15.97
N ALA A 57 -23.23 -27.61 17.17
CA ALA A 57 -23.96 -27.41 18.41
C ALA A 57 -24.32 -25.93 18.65
N GLU A 58 -23.38 -24.99 18.46
CA GLU A 58 -23.64 -23.55 18.60
C GLU A 58 -24.68 -23.05 17.60
N LEU A 59 -24.59 -23.47 16.34
CA LEU A 59 -25.59 -23.10 15.33
C LEU A 59 -26.95 -23.73 15.63
N GLY A 60 -26.97 -24.93 16.21
CA GLY A 60 -28.17 -25.59 16.72
C GLY A 60 -28.84 -24.82 17.87
N GLU A 61 -28.07 -24.27 18.81
CA GLU A 61 -28.59 -23.39 19.89
C GLU A 61 -29.23 -22.11 19.35
N GLN A 62 -28.74 -21.63 18.20
CA GLN A 62 -29.31 -20.50 17.47
C GLN A 62 -30.52 -20.88 16.58
N GLY A 63 -30.95 -22.14 16.63
CA GLY A 63 -32.14 -22.64 15.94
C GLY A 63 -31.92 -23.07 14.50
N ILE A 64 -30.68 -23.31 14.06
CA ILE A 64 -30.38 -23.81 12.72
C ILE A 64 -30.37 -25.34 12.71
N ALA A 65 -31.13 -25.95 11.79
CA ALA A 65 -31.18 -27.40 11.65
C ALA A 65 -29.89 -27.95 11.00
N GLU A 66 -29.41 -29.11 11.44
CA GLU A 66 -28.14 -29.70 10.99
C GLU A 66 -28.07 -29.95 9.47
N GLU A 67 -29.19 -30.35 8.87
CA GLU A 67 -29.37 -30.55 7.43
C GLU A 67 -29.28 -29.25 6.60
N ALA A 68 -29.43 -28.10 7.25
CA ALA A 68 -29.29 -26.78 6.67
C ALA A 68 -27.94 -26.12 7.06
N LEU A 69 -26.94 -26.89 7.49
CA LEU A 69 -25.61 -26.39 7.83
C LEU A 69 -24.58 -26.73 6.75
N SER A 70 -23.70 -25.78 6.46
CA SER A 70 -22.47 -26.01 5.70
C SER A 70 -21.28 -25.72 6.59
N THR A 71 -20.30 -26.62 6.62
CA THR A 71 -19.06 -26.43 7.38
C THR A 71 -17.84 -26.54 6.49
N ARG A 72 -16.86 -25.67 6.72
CA ARG A 72 -15.63 -25.58 5.96
C ARG A 72 -14.43 -25.63 6.91
N PRO A 73 -13.58 -26.65 6.83
CA PRO A 73 -12.31 -26.66 7.55
C PRO A 73 -11.28 -25.76 6.86
N VAL A 74 -10.57 -24.98 7.67
CA VAL A 74 -9.47 -24.09 7.28
C VAL A 74 -8.26 -24.41 8.14
N LEU A 75 -7.09 -24.58 7.53
CA LEU A 75 -5.83 -24.68 8.27
C LEU A 75 -5.14 -23.33 8.22
N HIS A 76 -4.68 -22.84 9.36
CA HIS A 76 -3.73 -21.73 9.42
C HIS A 76 -2.33 -22.33 9.44
N VAL A 77 -1.60 -22.17 8.34
CA VAL A 77 -0.28 -22.79 8.15
C VAL A 77 0.79 -21.73 7.92
N ARG A 78 2.01 -22.01 8.38
CA ARG A 78 3.17 -21.12 8.25
C ARG A 78 4.43 -21.93 8.01
N TYR A 79 5.47 -21.29 7.49
CA TYR A 79 6.79 -21.92 7.51
C TYR A 79 7.30 -22.01 8.95
N ASP A 80 8.00 -23.09 9.27
CA ASP A 80 8.57 -23.29 10.60
C ASP A 80 9.50 -22.11 10.98
N GLY A 81 9.42 -21.69 12.24
CA GLY A 81 10.14 -20.51 12.75
C GLY A 81 9.70 -19.16 12.17
N THR A 82 8.55 -19.06 11.50
CA THR A 82 7.92 -17.77 11.12
C THR A 82 6.66 -17.51 11.94
N ASP A 83 6.20 -16.25 12.02
CA ASP A 83 5.07 -15.83 12.87
C ASP A 83 3.77 -15.55 12.11
N THR A 84 3.79 -15.59 10.77
CA THR A 84 2.59 -15.29 9.96
C THR A 84 2.00 -16.57 9.39
N ALA A 85 0.84 -16.98 9.92
CA ALA A 85 0.06 -18.06 9.35
C ALA A 85 -0.93 -17.57 8.29
N LEU A 86 -1.00 -18.31 7.19
CA LEU A 86 -1.94 -18.08 6.10
C LEU A 86 -3.05 -19.13 6.14
N PRO A 87 -4.32 -18.74 5.93
CA PRO A 87 -5.42 -19.68 5.86
C PRO A 87 -5.38 -20.45 4.54
N VAL A 88 -5.52 -21.78 4.60
CA VAL A 88 -5.66 -22.66 3.44
C VAL A 88 -6.89 -23.55 3.57
N ASN A 89 -7.60 -23.75 2.45
CA ASN A 89 -8.78 -24.62 2.42
C ASN A 89 -8.35 -26.08 2.62
N PHE A 90 -9.05 -26.81 3.50
CA PHE A 90 -8.79 -28.23 3.74
C PHE A 90 -10.00 -29.14 3.53
N GLU A 91 -11.03 -28.67 2.81
CA GLU A 91 -12.24 -29.46 2.51
C GLU A 91 -11.94 -30.81 1.84
N HIS A 92 -10.88 -30.88 1.04
CA HIS A 92 -10.49 -32.09 0.32
C HIS A 92 -9.61 -33.05 1.13
N GLY A 93 -9.20 -32.67 2.35
CA GLY A 93 -8.32 -33.49 3.20
C GLY A 93 -6.96 -33.81 2.58
N SER A 94 -6.47 -32.98 1.66
CA SER A 94 -5.23 -33.24 0.91
C SER A 94 -4.10 -32.33 1.37
N ILE A 95 -3.07 -32.94 1.97
CA ILE A 95 -1.84 -32.24 2.39
C ILE A 95 -1.14 -31.60 1.18
N PHE A 96 -1.09 -32.30 0.05
CA PHE A 96 -0.49 -31.78 -1.18
C PHE A 96 -1.19 -30.50 -1.68
N ARG A 97 -2.53 -30.50 -1.74
CA ARG A 97 -3.29 -29.30 -2.15
C ARG A 97 -3.10 -28.15 -1.15
N ALA A 98 -3.19 -28.43 0.15
CA ALA A 98 -2.99 -27.43 1.19
C ALA A 98 -1.60 -26.78 1.10
N ARG A 99 -0.55 -27.56 0.82
CA ARG A 99 0.80 -27.05 0.57
C ARG A 99 0.85 -26.17 -0.69
N SER A 100 0.29 -26.63 -1.80
CA SER A 100 0.26 -25.87 -3.05
C SER A 100 -0.49 -24.54 -2.90
N ASP A 101 -1.63 -24.56 -2.22
CA ASP A 101 -2.44 -23.37 -1.94
C ASP A 101 -1.69 -22.41 -1.01
N PHE A 102 -1.00 -22.93 0.00
CA PHE A 102 -0.12 -22.15 0.87
C PHE A 102 1.02 -21.50 0.11
N GLU A 103 1.76 -22.26 -0.71
CA GLU A 103 2.90 -21.75 -1.48
C GLU A 103 2.44 -20.68 -2.50
N ALA A 104 1.28 -20.88 -3.12
CA ALA A 104 0.66 -19.89 -4.00
C ALA A 104 0.26 -18.61 -3.24
N ALA A 105 -0.41 -18.75 -2.08
CA ALA A 105 -0.78 -17.62 -1.23
C ALA A 105 0.44 -16.88 -0.68
N HIS A 106 1.47 -17.62 -0.25
CA HIS A 106 2.71 -17.07 0.26
C HIS A 106 3.49 -16.34 -0.84
N ARG A 107 3.57 -16.89 -2.06
CA ARG A 107 4.17 -16.16 -3.19
C ARG A 107 3.36 -14.91 -3.55
N ALA A 108 2.04 -14.97 -3.51
CA ALA A 108 1.18 -13.82 -3.79
C ALA A 108 1.30 -12.71 -2.72
N GLN A 109 1.56 -13.08 -1.47
CA GLN A 109 1.65 -12.12 -0.36
C GLN A 109 3.08 -11.62 -0.11
N PHE A 110 4.08 -12.50 -0.24
CA PHE A 110 5.48 -12.24 0.13
C PHE A 110 6.43 -12.21 -1.08
N GLY A 111 5.99 -12.56 -2.29
CA GLY A 111 6.83 -12.56 -3.50
C GLY A 111 7.79 -13.75 -3.65
N PHE A 112 7.91 -14.62 -2.64
CA PHE A 112 8.82 -15.79 -2.66
C PHE A 112 8.23 -17.00 -1.91
N VAL A 113 8.94 -18.13 -1.95
CA VAL A 113 8.71 -19.35 -1.15
C VAL A 113 10.04 -19.89 -0.61
N TYR A 114 10.02 -20.81 0.36
CA TYR A 114 11.24 -21.49 0.82
C TYR A 114 11.32 -22.88 0.20
N ASP A 115 12.49 -23.23 -0.33
CA ASP A 115 12.69 -24.53 -0.97
C ASP A 115 12.75 -25.70 0.03
N VAL A 116 13.23 -25.45 1.26
CA VAL A 116 13.61 -26.51 2.21
C VAL A 116 12.90 -26.38 3.56
N LYS A 117 12.29 -25.24 3.87
CA LYS A 117 11.74 -24.97 5.20
C LYS A 117 10.43 -25.77 5.40
N PRO A 118 10.28 -26.53 6.51
CA PRO A 118 9.04 -27.25 6.78
C PRO A 118 7.84 -26.29 6.92
N ILE A 119 6.65 -26.77 6.57
CA ILE A 119 5.39 -26.05 6.80
C ILE A 119 4.74 -26.66 8.05
N VAL A 120 4.22 -25.82 8.94
CA VAL A 120 3.59 -26.19 10.20
C VAL A 120 2.13 -25.72 10.17
N VAL A 121 1.23 -26.59 10.60
CA VAL A 121 -0.15 -26.26 10.95
C VAL A 121 -0.14 -25.64 12.34
N GLU A 122 -0.33 -24.33 12.40
CA GLU A 122 -0.42 -23.60 13.66
C GLU A 122 -1.76 -23.85 14.33
N THR A 123 -2.84 -23.62 13.57
CA THR A 123 -4.21 -23.68 14.06
C THR A 123 -5.10 -24.39 13.05
N VAL A 124 -6.04 -25.20 13.54
CA VAL A 124 -7.14 -25.77 12.77
C VAL A 124 -8.39 -24.97 13.12
N ALA A 125 -9.12 -24.51 12.10
CA ALA A 125 -10.39 -23.82 12.25
C ALA A 125 -11.49 -24.56 11.47
N VAL A 126 -12.71 -24.49 12.00
CA VAL A 126 -13.92 -24.90 11.27
C VAL A 126 -14.88 -23.73 11.28
N GLU A 127 -15.25 -23.29 10.09
CA GLU A 127 -16.25 -22.25 9.86
C GLU A 127 -17.57 -22.93 9.51
N GLY A 128 -18.64 -22.59 10.22
CA GLY A 128 -19.99 -23.04 9.96
C GLY A 128 -20.91 -21.88 9.62
N MET A 129 -21.76 -22.11 8.64
CA MET A 129 -22.81 -21.16 8.27
C MET A 129 -24.09 -21.91 7.95
N GLU A 130 -25.23 -21.24 8.14
CA GLU A 130 -26.49 -21.68 7.55
C GLU A 130 -26.24 -21.87 6.03
N ALA A 131 -26.31 -23.12 5.57
CA ALA A 131 -26.24 -23.47 4.16
C ALA A 131 -27.24 -22.57 3.46
N ALA A 132 -26.75 -21.84 2.44
CA ALA A 132 -27.41 -20.68 1.87
C ALA A 132 -28.93 -20.84 1.97
N ARG A 133 -29.57 -20.05 2.86
CA ARG A 133 -31.01 -19.82 2.76
C ARG A 133 -31.25 -19.62 1.27
N GLU A 134 -32.28 -20.26 0.72
CA GLU A 134 -32.88 -19.70 -0.48
C GLU A 134 -33.13 -18.25 -0.13
N VAL A 135 -32.21 -17.36 -0.52
CA VAL A 135 -32.34 -15.92 -0.34
C VAL A 135 -33.68 -15.70 -0.97
N ARG A 136 -34.71 -15.39 -0.16
CA ARG A 136 -36.08 -15.32 -0.65
C ARG A 136 -35.99 -14.41 -1.85
N ALA A 137 -36.05 -15.01 -3.03
CA ALA A 137 -35.73 -14.30 -4.25
C ALA A 137 -36.69 -13.12 -4.24
N GLU A 138 -36.16 -11.91 -4.36
CA GLU A 138 -36.97 -10.73 -4.26
C GLU A 138 -38.20 -10.91 -5.16
N THR A 139 -39.38 -10.69 -4.61
CA THR A 139 -40.61 -11.06 -5.28
C THR A 139 -40.72 -10.26 -6.58
N SER A 140 -40.57 -10.94 -7.71
CA SER A 140 -40.69 -10.31 -9.02
C SER A 140 -42.15 -9.93 -9.27
N ALA A 141 -42.41 -8.65 -9.50
CA ALA A 141 -43.70 -8.20 -10.00
C ALA A 141 -43.81 -8.48 -11.51
N PRO A 142 -45.02 -8.75 -12.04
CA PRO A 142 -45.21 -8.85 -13.48
C PRO A 142 -44.86 -7.51 -14.15
N ASN A 143 -44.19 -7.59 -15.30
CA ASN A 143 -43.84 -6.41 -16.08
C ASN A 143 -45.10 -5.61 -16.41
N GLY A 144 -45.02 -4.29 -16.27
CA GLY A 144 -46.07 -3.39 -16.76
C GLY A 144 -46.12 -3.38 -18.29
N ALA A 145 -47.13 -2.70 -18.85
CA ALA A 145 -47.17 -2.46 -20.29
C ALA A 145 -45.92 -1.65 -20.71
N ALA A 146 -45.11 -2.22 -21.60
CA ALA A 146 -43.95 -1.55 -22.16
C ALA A 146 -44.37 -0.28 -22.92
N GLY A 147 -43.63 0.81 -22.75
CA GLY A 147 -43.86 2.07 -23.47
C GLY A 147 -44.86 3.04 -22.82
N VAL A 148 -45.39 2.75 -21.63
CA VAL A 148 -46.16 3.76 -20.86
C VAL A 148 -45.18 4.69 -20.15
N GLU A 149 -45.07 5.92 -20.64
CA GLU A 149 -44.30 6.97 -19.95
C GLU A 149 -45.08 7.49 -18.74
N PRO A 150 -44.51 7.41 -17.52
CA PRO A 150 -45.15 7.98 -16.35
C PRO A 150 -45.22 9.50 -16.47
N LYS A 151 -46.27 10.11 -15.90
CA LYS A 151 -46.37 11.56 -15.80
C LYS A 151 -45.65 12.06 -14.53
N PRO A 152 -44.88 13.15 -14.62
CA PRO A 152 -44.30 13.76 -13.43
C PRO A 152 -45.42 14.30 -12.52
N SER A 153 -45.24 14.21 -11.20
CA SER A 153 -46.14 14.84 -10.23
C SER A 153 -45.99 16.36 -10.21
N GLU A 154 -44.79 16.87 -10.48
CA GLU A 154 -44.47 18.30 -10.58
C GLU A 154 -43.17 18.51 -11.37
N SER A 155 -42.81 19.75 -11.69
CA SER A 155 -41.50 20.12 -12.25
C SER A 155 -40.71 20.99 -11.27
N ARG A 156 -39.39 20.86 -11.28
CA ARG A 156 -38.45 21.70 -10.52
C ARG A 156 -37.19 21.97 -11.32
N ARG A 157 -36.57 23.13 -11.09
CA ARG A 157 -35.26 23.45 -11.67
C ARG A 157 -34.14 22.76 -10.90
N ILE A 158 -33.24 22.09 -11.62
CA ILE A 158 -32.00 21.51 -11.10
C ILE A 158 -30.80 22.07 -11.88
N TYR A 159 -29.63 22.15 -11.24
CA TYR A 159 -28.39 22.59 -11.89
C TYR A 159 -27.45 21.38 -12.05
N THR A 160 -27.12 21.02 -13.28
CA THR A 160 -26.18 19.93 -13.62
C THR A 160 -25.50 20.25 -14.95
N GLU A 161 -24.32 19.69 -15.19
CA GLU A 161 -23.51 19.93 -16.40
C GLU A 161 -23.32 21.42 -16.74
N GLY A 162 -23.19 22.27 -15.71
CA GLY A 162 -22.91 23.70 -15.88
C GLY A 162 -24.10 24.56 -16.35
N ARG A 163 -25.33 24.04 -16.36
CA ARG A 163 -26.53 24.81 -16.70
C ARG A 163 -27.75 24.39 -15.89
N TRP A 164 -28.76 25.25 -15.89
CA TRP A 164 -30.06 24.94 -15.28
C TRP A 164 -30.93 24.12 -16.23
N HIS A 165 -31.58 23.10 -15.69
CA HIS A 165 -32.51 22.20 -16.37
C HIS A 165 -33.88 22.21 -15.67
N GLU A 166 -34.98 22.14 -16.43
CA GLU A 166 -36.29 21.76 -15.89
C GLU A 166 -36.36 20.24 -15.76
N ALA A 167 -36.62 19.75 -14.56
CA ALA A 167 -36.65 18.33 -14.24
C ALA A 167 -38.02 17.89 -13.74
N GLY A 168 -38.53 16.80 -14.31
CA GLY A 168 -39.74 16.16 -13.82
C GLY A 168 -39.49 15.47 -12.48
N VAL A 169 -40.40 15.68 -11.52
CA VAL A 169 -40.39 15.01 -10.21
C VAL A 169 -41.37 13.85 -10.26
N TYR A 170 -40.89 12.65 -9.96
CA TYR A 170 -41.65 11.41 -9.97
C TYR A 170 -41.67 10.82 -8.56
N ARG A 171 -42.86 10.50 -8.06
CA ARG A 171 -42.99 9.72 -6.81
C ARG A 171 -42.84 8.25 -7.13
N ARG A 172 -41.89 7.57 -6.47
CA ARG A 172 -41.56 6.17 -6.75
C ARG A 172 -42.75 5.21 -6.65
N GLY A 173 -43.67 5.47 -5.72
CA GLY A 173 -44.90 4.67 -5.54
C GLY A 173 -45.86 4.71 -6.73
N ASN A 174 -45.72 5.68 -7.64
CA ASN A 174 -46.53 5.77 -8.86
C ASN A 174 -45.87 5.07 -10.07
N LEU A 175 -44.63 4.61 -9.92
CA LEU A 175 -43.88 3.93 -10.98
C LEU A 175 -44.03 2.41 -10.87
N LYS A 176 -44.34 1.78 -12.00
CA LYS A 176 -44.51 0.33 -12.13
C LYS A 176 -43.29 -0.30 -12.82
N PRO A 177 -43.08 -1.62 -12.68
CA PRO A 177 -42.10 -2.34 -13.49
C PRO A 177 -42.22 -2.01 -14.98
N SER A 178 -41.07 -1.88 -15.65
CA SER A 178 -40.88 -1.45 -17.04
C SER A 178 -41.17 0.03 -17.34
N ASN A 179 -41.56 0.86 -16.35
CA ASN A 179 -41.58 2.30 -16.57
C ASN A 179 -40.17 2.84 -16.75
N THR A 180 -40.02 3.76 -17.70
CA THR A 180 -38.76 4.50 -17.88
C THR A 180 -38.94 5.98 -17.62
N VAL A 181 -37.93 6.60 -17.03
CA VAL A 181 -37.86 8.03 -16.77
C VAL A 181 -36.56 8.55 -17.38
N ALA A 182 -36.67 9.38 -18.42
CA ALA A 182 -35.51 10.04 -19.01
C ALA A 182 -35.10 11.23 -18.13
N GLY A 183 -33.79 11.43 -17.95
CA GLY A 183 -33.25 12.62 -17.31
C GLY A 183 -33.34 13.84 -18.23
N PRO A 184 -33.32 15.08 -17.68
CA PRO A 184 -33.21 15.43 -16.27
C PRO A 184 -34.49 15.14 -15.46
N ALA A 185 -34.38 14.35 -14.37
CA ALA A 185 -35.51 13.99 -13.53
C ALA A 185 -35.10 13.69 -12.08
N LEU A 186 -36.07 13.79 -11.17
CA LEU A 186 -35.95 13.38 -9.77
C LEU A 186 -36.94 12.26 -9.48
N ILE A 187 -36.47 11.12 -8.98
CA ILE A 187 -37.32 10.05 -8.46
C ILE A 187 -37.24 10.09 -6.93
N ILE A 188 -38.34 10.46 -6.28
CA ILE A 188 -38.42 10.61 -4.83
C ILE A 188 -39.04 9.35 -4.22
N GLU A 189 -38.30 8.75 -3.30
CA GLU A 189 -38.71 7.61 -2.48
C GLU A 189 -38.85 8.03 -1.00
N PRO A 190 -39.46 7.19 -0.14
CA PRO A 190 -39.58 7.51 1.29
C PRO A 190 -38.24 7.68 2.02
N ASN A 191 -37.20 6.99 1.57
CA ASN A 191 -35.88 6.87 2.22
C ASN A 191 -34.71 7.35 1.36
N GLN A 192 -34.95 7.76 0.10
CA GLN A 192 -33.91 8.22 -0.82
C GLN A 192 -34.48 9.15 -1.91
N THR A 193 -33.61 9.93 -2.55
CA THR A 193 -33.94 10.68 -3.77
C THR A 193 -32.90 10.37 -4.84
N ILE A 194 -33.37 9.90 -5.99
CA ILE A 194 -32.53 9.50 -7.12
C ILE A 194 -32.55 10.63 -8.16
N VAL A 195 -31.38 11.15 -8.50
CA VAL A 195 -31.22 12.14 -9.57
C VAL A 195 -30.87 11.40 -10.86
N VAL A 196 -31.71 11.56 -11.89
CA VAL A 196 -31.45 11.06 -13.25
C VAL A 196 -30.96 12.23 -14.07
N GLU A 197 -29.65 12.28 -14.32
CA GLU A 197 -29.03 13.37 -15.09
C GLU A 197 -29.42 13.34 -16.58
N PRO A 198 -29.28 14.47 -17.31
CA PRO A 198 -29.37 14.48 -18.77
C PRO A 198 -28.53 13.37 -19.43
N GLY A 199 -29.04 12.77 -20.51
CA GLY A 199 -28.36 11.68 -21.20
C GLY A 199 -28.40 10.32 -20.49
N TRP A 200 -29.15 10.21 -19.39
CA TRP A 200 -29.45 8.96 -18.70
C TRP A 200 -30.95 8.66 -18.69
N ARG A 201 -31.28 7.38 -18.52
CA ARG A 201 -32.65 6.89 -18.38
C ARG A 201 -32.72 5.88 -17.25
N ALA A 202 -33.60 6.15 -16.29
CA ALA A 202 -33.96 5.19 -15.26
C ALA A 202 -35.03 4.22 -15.79
N GLU A 203 -34.93 2.96 -15.40
CA GLU A 203 -35.90 1.90 -15.65
C GLU A 203 -36.24 1.22 -14.32
N ILE A 204 -37.53 1.01 -14.06
CA ILE A 204 -37.96 0.19 -12.93
C ILE A 204 -37.96 -1.28 -13.34
N THR A 205 -37.15 -2.09 -12.69
CA THR A 205 -37.08 -3.53 -12.95
C THR A 205 -38.26 -4.28 -12.34
N SER A 206 -38.41 -5.56 -12.70
CA SER A 206 -39.40 -6.45 -12.08
C SER A 206 -39.13 -6.74 -10.60
N LEU A 207 -37.88 -6.59 -10.15
CA LEU A 207 -37.47 -6.66 -8.74
C LEU A 207 -37.64 -5.33 -8.00
N ASN A 208 -38.30 -4.36 -8.62
CA ASN A 208 -38.52 -3.02 -8.07
C ASN A 208 -37.22 -2.18 -7.93
N HIS A 209 -36.07 -2.66 -8.39
CA HIS A 209 -34.83 -1.87 -8.47
C HIS A 209 -34.95 -0.77 -9.52
N VAL A 210 -34.17 0.29 -9.34
CA VAL A 210 -33.99 1.33 -10.36
C VAL A 210 -32.67 1.08 -11.07
N VAL A 211 -32.72 0.76 -12.36
CA VAL A 211 -31.52 0.68 -13.19
C VAL A 211 -31.44 1.95 -14.02
N ILE A 212 -30.40 2.75 -13.79
CA ILE A 212 -30.13 3.92 -14.61
C ILE A 212 -29.11 3.51 -15.68
N ARG A 213 -29.50 3.62 -16.94
CA ARG A 213 -28.60 3.38 -18.08
C ARG A 213 -28.33 4.66 -18.82
N ARG A 214 -27.11 4.80 -19.27
CA ARG A 214 -26.70 5.91 -20.10
C ARG A 214 -27.30 5.73 -21.49
N THR A 215 -28.07 6.71 -21.95
CA THR A 215 -28.66 6.72 -23.30
C THR A 215 -27.86 7.55 -24.29
N GLU A 216 -27.14 8.55 -23.78
CA GLU A 216 -26.23 9.37 -24.57
C GLU A 216 -24.81 9.03 -24.17
N ARG A 217 -23.97 8.65 -25.15
CA ARG A 217 -22.55 8.46 -24.89
C ARG A 217 -22.03 9.77 -24.33
N LYS A 218 -21.56 9.76 -23.07
CA LYS A 218 -20.88 10.92 -22.48
C LYS A 218 -19.81 11.30 -23.48
N ALA A 219 -19.79 12.56 -23.92
CA ALA A 219 -18.63 13.06 -24.63
C ALA A 219 -17.46 12.77 -23.70
N ARG A 220 -16.65 11.76 -24.05
CA ARG A 220 -15.40 11.53 -23.34
C ARG A 220 -14.65 12.83 -23.56
N ALA A 221 -14.41 13.61 -22.50
CA ALA A 221 -13.15 14.31 -22.43
C ALA A 221 -12.11 13.29 -22.89
N ALA A 222 -11.31 13.66 -23.90
CA ALA A 222 -10.52 12.78 -24.74
C ALA A 222 -10.04 11.51 -24.01
N ALA A 223 -10.01 10.35 -24.71
CA ALA A 223 -9.39 9.13 -24.20
C ALA A 223 -8.17 9.51 -23.36
N LEU A 224 -8.21 9.13 -22.06
CA LEU A 224 -7.37 9.69 -21.00
C LEU A 224 -5.98 9.96 -21.55
N GLY A 225 -5.69 11.25 -21.78
CA GLY A 225 -4.48 11.64 -22.45
C GLY A 225 -3.29 11.55 -21.50
N THR A 226 -2.09 11.60 -22.06
CA THR A 226 -0.86 11.84 -21.30
C THR A 226 -0.73 13.29 -20.86
N GLU A 227 -1.67 14.16 -21.23
CA GLU A 227 -1.73 15.57 -20.81
C GLU A 227 -2.27 15.72 -19.38
N ALA A 228 -1.74 16.70 -18.66
CA ALA A 228 -2.13 16.99 -17.28
C ALA A 228 -3.57 17.52 -17.21
N ASP A 229 -4.48 16.72 -16.67
CA ASP A 229 -5.83 17.11 -16.28
C ASP A 229 -5.88 17.29 -14.75
N PRO A 230 -6.35 18.44 -14.22
CA PRO A 230 -6.35 18.69 -12.78
C PRO A 230 -7.17 17.70 -11.95
N VAL A 231 -8.27 17.18 -12.51
CA VAL A 231 -9.10 16.19 -11.82
C VAL A 231 -8.38 14.85 -11.79
N MET A 232 -7.80 14.45 -12.91
CA MET A 232 -7.03 13.20 -12.98
C MET A 232 -5.74 13.28 -12.16
N LEU A 233 -5.11 14.45 -12.08
CA LEU A 233 -3.93 14.65 -11.24
C LEU A 233 -4.24 14.34 -9.78
N GLU A 234 -5.39 14.82 -9.28
CA GLU A 234 -5.84 14.51 -7.93
C GLU A 234 -6.19 13.02 -7.76
N VAL A 235 -6.81 12.39 -8.77
CA VAL A 235 -7.09 10.95 -8.76
C VAL A 235 -5.80 10.14 -8.68
N PHE A 236 -4.83 10.39 -9.57
CA PHE A 236 -3.56 9.66 -9.60
C PHE A 236 -2.74 9.91 -8.33
N ASN A 237 -2.72 11.13 -7.81
CA ASN A 237 -2.10 11.45 -6.53
C ASN A 237 -2.64 10.54 -5.41
N ASN A 238 -3.96 10.49 -5.23
CA ASN A 238 -4.59 9.64 -4.22
C ASN A 238 -4.36 8.15 -4.47
N LEU A 239 -4.34 7.71 -5.75
CA LEU A 239 -4.07 6.31 -6.06
C LEU A 239 -2.63 5.91 -5.71
N PHE A 240 -1.61 6.70 -6.08
CA PHE A 240 -0.21 6.40 -5.73
C PHE A 240 0.01 6.41 -4.21
N MET A 241 -0.59 7.37 -3.50
CA MET A 241 -0.58 7.41 -2.04
C MET A 241 -1.25 6.18 -1.43
N SER A 242 -2.42 5.79 -1.94
CA SER A 242 -3.14 4.60 -1.47
C SER A 242 -2.32 3.32 -1.68
N ILE A 243 -1.54 3.21 -2.75
CA ILE A 243 -0.61 2.08 -2.95
C ILE A 243 0.42 2.06 -1.82
N ALA A 244 1.09 3.17 -1.56
CA ALA A 244 2.09 3.27 -0.50
C ALA A 244 1.51 2.96 0.90
N GLU A 245 0.28 3.41 1.18
CA GLU A 245 -0.42 3.12 2.43
C GLU A 245 -0.78 1.63 2.56
N GLN A 246 -1.27 1.01 1.49
CA GLN A 246 -1.54 -0.42 1.47
C GLN A 246 -0.28 -1.25 1.71
N MET A 247 0.86 -0.85 1.14
CA MET A 247 2.16 -1.45 1.45
C MET A 247 2.48 -1.31 2.95
N GLY A 248 2.26 -0.13 3.53
CA GLY A 248 2.48 0.14 4.96
C GLY A 248 1.61 -0.73 5.87
N VAL A 249 0.33 -0.88 5.57
CA VAL A 249 -0.58 -1.78 6.31
C VAL A 249 -0.10 -3.23 6.22
N THR A 250 0.38 -3.69 5.06
CA THR A 250 0.97 -5.02 4.93
C THR A 250 2.24 -5.17 5.77
N LEU A 251 3.13 -4.18 5.75
CA LEU A 251 4.35 -4.18 6.57
C LEU A 251 4.02 -4.28 8.06
N GLN A 252 3.13 -3.41 8.55
CA GLN A 252 2.70 -3.39 9.94
C GLN A 252 2.14 -4.74 10.39
N ASN A 253 1.27 -5.36 9.58
CA ASN A 253 0.59 -6.60 9.93
C ASN A 253 1.50 -7.84 9.89
N THR A 254 2.59 -7.79 9.12
CA THR A 254 3.49 -8.94 8.91
C THR A 254 4.81 -8.82 9.67
N ALA A 255 5.14 -7.62 10.18
CA ALA A 255 6.37 -7.40 10.94
C ALA A 255 6.38 -8.16 12.27
N TYR A 256 7.59 -8.53 12.69
CA TYR A 256 7.86 -9.23 13.94
C TYR A 256 8.19 -8.24 15.07
N SER A 257 8.98 -7.21 14.78
CA SER A 257 9.41 -6.26 15.81
C SER A 257 8.34 -5.25 16.20
N VAL A 258 8.33 -4.93 17.48
CA VAL A 258 7.49 -3.86 18.06
C VAL A 258 7.80 -2.51 17.41
N ASN A 259 9.05 -2.28 16.97
CA ASN A 259 9.46 -1.05 16.31
C ASN A 259 8.68 -0.80 15.02
N ILE A 260 8.54 -1.82 14.17
CA ILE A 260 7.81 -1.71 12.91
C ILE A 260 6.31 -1.87 13.16
N LYS A 261 5.90 -2.87 13.94
CA LYS A 261 4.49 -3.25 14.13
C LYS A 261 3.66 -2.26 14.95
N GLU A 262 4.22 -1.75 16.04
CA GLU A 262 3.48 -0.92 17.03
C GLU A 262 3.95 0.54 17.03
N ARG A 263 5.27 0.77 16.90
CA ARG A 263 5.83 2.12 16.81
C ARG A 263 5.69 2.76 15.42
N LEU A 264 5.40 1.95 14.40
CA LEU A 264 5.27 2.37 12.99
C LEU A 264 6.53 3.06 12.45
N ASP A 265 7.69 2.60 12.90
CA ASP A 265 9.00 3.13 12.49
C ASP A 265 9.43 2.52 11.15
N PHE A 266 8.66 2.83 10.11
CA PHE A 266 8.88 2.38 8.75
C PHE A 266 8.35 3.37 7.73
N SER A 267 8.70 3.24 6.45
CA SER A 267 8.02 3.95 5.36
C SER A 267 7.98 3.08 4.11
N CYS A 268 6.91 3.24 3.33
CA CYS A 268 6.71 2.53 2.07
C CYS A 268 6.52 3.55 0.95
N ALA A 269 7.12 3.28 -0.20
CA ALA A 269 7.18 4.23 -1.29
C ALA A 269 7.16 3.56 -2.67
N VAL A 270 6.65 4.32 -3.64
CA VAL A 270 6.62 3.99 -5.05
C VAL A 270 7.52 4.97 -5.81
N PHE A 271 8.27 4.46 -6.77
CA PHE A 271 9.22 5.23 -7.57
C PHE A 271 8.98 4.97 -9.06
N ASP A 272 9.29 5.98 -9.87
CA ASP A 272 9.23 5.86 -11.32
C ASP A 272 10.36 4.95 -11.85
N ARG A 273 10.37 4.74 -13.18
CA ARG A 273 11.38 3.96 -13.91
C ARG A 273 12.83 4.28 -13.53
N HIS A 274 13.11 5.55 -13.22
CA HIS A 274 14.46 6.05 -12.95
C HIS A 274 14.81 6.04 -11.46
N GLY A 275 13.90 5.57 -10.60
CA GLY A 275 14.09 5.53 -9.16
C GLY A 275 13.76 6.83 -8.45
N ALA A 276 13.11 7.80 -9.12
CA ALA A 276 12.68 9.02 -8.46
C ALA A 276 11.35 8.80 -7.73
N LEU A 277 11.27 9.33 -6.50
CA LEU A 277 10.12 9.15 -5.61
C LEU A 277 8.84 9.74 -6.23
N VAL A 278 7.77 8.96 -6.28
CA VAL A 278 6.45 9.35 -6.77
C VAL A 278 5.46 9.56 -5.62
N ALA A 279 5.41 8.61 -4.69
CA ALA A 279 4.54 8.66 -3.52
C ALA A 279 5.14 7.89 -2.34
N ASN A 280 4.81 8.32 -1.12
CA ASN A 280 5.31 7.74 0.13
C ASN A 280 4.23 7.82 1.22
N ALA A 281 3.99 6.73 1.95
CA ALA A 281 3.13 6.71 3.12
C ALA A 281 3.82 7.39 4.32
N PRO A 282 3.30 8.52 4.84
CA PRO A 282 4.03 9.37 5.75
C PRO A 282 4.01 8.83 7.18
N HIS A 283 5.13 8.23 7.60
CA HIS A 283 5.35 7.90 9.02
C HIS A 283 6.62 8.56 9.58
N MET A 284 7.73 8.57 8.81
CA MET A 284 9.03 9.05 9.29
C MET A 284 9.68 10.05 8.32
N PRO A 285 9.81 11.35 8.69
CA PRO A 285 10.34 12.38 7.79
C PRO A 285 11.73 12.12 7.21
N VAL A 286 12.62 11.46 7.96
CA VAL A 286 14.00 11.20 7.54
C VAL A 286 14.11 10.15 6.43
N HIS A 287 13.10 9.27 6.29
CA HIS A 287 13.02 8.33 5.18
C HIS A 287 12.73 9.06 3.84
N LEU A 288 12.14 10.25 3.92
CA LEU A 288 11.74 11.05 2.78
C LEU A 288 12.97 11.68 2.12
N GLY A 289 13.31 11.29 0.89
CA GLY A 289 14.47 11.83 0.16
C GLY A 289 15.81 11.18 0.51
N SER A 290 15.79 10.10 1.30
CA SER A 290 16.92 9.17 1.44
C SER A 290 16.65 7.80 0.79
N MET A 291 15.37 7.39 0.70
CA MET A 291 14.99 6.17 -0.01
C MET A 291 15.19 6.25 -1.53
N ASP A 292 15.00 7.42 -2.15
CA ASP A 292 15.31 7.64 -3.59
C ASP A 292 16.79 7.34 -3.88
N ARG A 293 17.72 7.83 -3.05
CA ARG A 293 19.15 7.50 -3.14
C ARG A 293 19.45 6.02 -2.98
N SER A 294 18.66 5.33 -2.14
CA SER A 294 18.78 3.88 -1.97
C SER A 294 18.38 3.14 -3.24
N VAL A 295 17.25 3.51 -3.84
CA VAL A 295 16.76 2.94 -5.10
C VAL A 295 17.71 3.26 -6.27
N GLU A 296 18.13 4.51 -6.42
CA GLU A 296 19.14 4.92 -7.41
C GLU A 296 20.44 4.10 -7.29
N THR A 297 20.87 3.82 -6.06
CA THR A 297 22.07 3.01 -5.81
C THR A 297 21.87 1.55 -6.22
N VAL A 298 20.72 0.94 -5.90
CA VAL A 298 20.38 -0.42 -6.38
C VAL A 298 20.38 -0.47 -7.90
N ILE A 299 19.76 0.51 -8.57
CA ILE A 299 19.76 0.61 -10.03
C ILE A 299 21.20 0.69 -10.57
N ARG A 300 22.02 1.57 -10.01
CA ARG A 300 23.39 1.82 -10.45
C ARG A 300 24.28 0.59 -10.27
N LEU A 301 24.28 -0.02 -9.08
CA LEU A 301 25.20 -1.10 -8.72
C LEU A 301 24.84 -2.43 -9.37
N ASN A 302 23.58 -2.63 -9.77
CA ASN A 302 23.10 -3.86 -10.40
C ASN A 302 22.72 -3.66 -11.88
N SER A 303 23.14 -2.55 -12.51
CA SER A 303 22.81 -2.24 -13.90
C SER A 303 23.23 -3.38 -14.84
N GLY A 304 22.28 -3.92 -15.60
CA GLY A 304 22.49 -5.07 -16.50
C GLY A 304 22.36 -6.45 -15.84
N ASP A 305 22.14 -6.54 -14.52
CA ASP A 305 21.97 -7.78 -13.75
C ASP A 305 20.81 -7.65 -12.75
N ILE A 306 19.66 -7.17 -13.21
CA ILE A 306 18.40 -7.14 -12.45
C ILE A 306 17.37 -7.99 -13.19
N HIS A 307 16.80 -8.97 -12.50
CA HIS A 307 15.87 -9.94 -13.06
C HIS A 307 14.50 -9.89 -12.37
N PRO A 308 13.45 -10.35 -13.06
CA PRO A 308 12.14 -10.58 -12.44
C PRO A 308 12.26 -11.45 -11.19
N GLY A 309 11.67 -10.98 -10.08
CA GLY A 309 11.73 -11.66 -8.78
C GLY A 309 12.99 -11.38 -7.97
N ASP A 310 13.91 -10.53 -8.43
CA ASP A 310 15.00 -10.05 -7.59
C ASP A 310 14.51 -9.04 -6.55
N VAL A 311 15.09 -9.07 -5.36
CA VAL A 311 14.88 -8.06 -4.31
C VAL A 311 16.22 -7.72 -3.68
N PHE A 312 16.44 -6.44 -3.39
CA PHE A 312 17.69 -5.92 -2.85
C PHE A 312 17.47 -5.28 -1.48
N ALA A 313 18.47 -5.36 -0.60
CA ALA A 313 18.48 -4.74 0.71
C ALA A 313 19.76 -3.92 0.91
N LEU A 314 19.64 -2.72 1.48
CA LEU A 314 20.76 -1.87 1.86
C LEU A 314 20.45 -0.99 3.07
N ASN A 315 21.48 -0.69 3.86
CA ASN A 315 21.45 0.31 4.93
C ASN A 315 22.71 1.18 4.94
N ALA A 316 23.65 0.95 4.01
CA ALA A 316 24.90 1.67 3.93
C ALA A 316 24.65 3.18 3.88
N PRO A 317 25.15 3.95 4.87
CA PRO A 317 24.83 5.37 5.00
C PRO A 317 25.23 6.18 3.75
N TYR A 318 26.34 5.77 3.13
CA TYR A 318 26.92 6.39 1.93
C TYR A 318 26.12 6.13 0.65
N ASN A 319 25.19 5.17 0.68
CA ASN A 319 24.46 4.65 -0.48
C ASN A 319 22.94 4.85 -0.35
N GLY A 320 22.51 5.80 0.49
CA GLY A 320 21.09 6.12 0.70
C GLY A 320 20.54 5.71 2.07
N GLY A 321 21.31 4.95 2.85
CA GLY A 321 20.99 4.67 4.25
C GLY A 321 21.00 5.94 5.12
N THR A 322 20.16 5.94 6.16
CA THR A 322 20.09 7.02 7.15
C THR A 322 20.98 6.73 8.35
N HIS A 323 20.92 5.49 8.82
CA HIS A 323 21.79 4.84 9.80
C HIS A 323 21.58 3.32 9.66
N LEU A 324 22.47 2.50 10.23
CA LEU A 324 22.45 1.05 9.99
C LEU A 324 21.12 0.33 10.38
N PRO A 325 20.42 0.71 11.46
CA PRO A 325 19.13 0.09 11.78
C PRO A 325 18.02 0.29 10.74
N ASP A 326 18.09 1.34 9.93
CA ASP A 326 17.10 1.60 8.88
C ASP A 326 17.49 0.85 7.60
N ILE A 327 16.97 -0.36 7.44
CA ILE A 327 17.24 -1.18 6.26
C ILE A 327 16.18 -0.91 5.19
N THR A 328 16.64 -0.57 3.98
CA THR A 328 15.78 -0.33 2.81
C THR A 328 15.74 -1.59 1.95
N VAL A 329 14.54 -2.09 1.68
CA VAL A 329 14.30 -3.19 0.74
C VAL A 329 13.69 -2.63 -0.54
N VAL A 330 14.28 -2.96 -1.69
CA VAL A 330 13.95 -2.41 -3.01
C VAL A 330 13.57 -3.53 -3.97
N THR A 331 12.41 -3.43 -4.61
CA THR A 331 11.83 -4.43 -5.51
C THR A 331 11.51 -3.80 -6.88
N PRO A 332 12.04 -4.35 -8.00
CA PRO A 332 11.72 -3.91 -9.35
C PRO A 332 10.32 -4.37 -9.75
N VAL A 333 9.59 -3.49 -10.45
CA VAL A 333 8.29 -3.81 -11.06
C VAL A 333 8.50 -4.03 -12.55
N PHE A 334 8.46 -5.30 -12.97
CA PHE A 334 8.58 -5.67 -14.37
C PHE A 334 7.24 -5.64 -15.11
N ASP A 335 7.30 -5.40 -16.41
CA ASP A 335 6.20 -5.60 -17.36
C ASP A 335 5.74 -7.06 -17.42
N ASP A 336 4.61 -7.30 -18.09
CA ASP A 336 4.02 -8.64 -18.20
C ASP A 336 4.91 -9.62 -18.97
N ALA A 337 5.72 -9.12 -19.91
CA ALA A 337 6.71 -9.91 -20.65
C ALA A 337 7.99 -10.18 -19.82
N GLN A 338 8.11 -9.61 -18.63
CA GLN A 338 9.24 -9.77 -17.73
C GLN A 338 10.59 -9.36 -18.34
N SER A 339 10.56 -8.33 -19.18
CA SER A 339 11.66 -7.86 -20.02
C SER A 339 12.13 -6.46 -19.67
N GLU A 340 11.21 -5.58 -19.23
CA GLU A 340 11.53 -4.20 -18.88
C GLU A 340 11.06 -3.88 -17.47
N ILE A 341 11.90 -3.09 -16.77
CA ILE A 341 11.52 -2.48 -15.50
C ILE A 341 10.67 -1.25 -15.81
N LEU A 342 9.46 -1.24 -15.27
CA LEU A 342 8.51 -0.14 -15.39
C LEU A 342 8.68 0.83 -14.22
N PHE A 343 8.69 0.32 -13.00
CA PHE A 343 8.69 1.11 -11.76
C PHE A 343 9.50 0.41 -10.66
N TRP A 344 9.56 1.02 -9.48
CA TRP A 344 10.11 0.39 -8.28
C TRP A 344 9.20 0.57 -7.07
N ALA A 345 9.18 -0.43 -6.20
CA ALA A 345 8.59 -0.36 -4.88
C ALA A 345 9.72 -0.49 -3.84
N ALA A 346 9.69 0.33 -2.79
CA ALA A 346 10.62 0.16 -1.68
C ALA A 346 9.94 0.38 -0.34
N SER A 347 10.49 -0.28 0.67
CA SER A 347 10.13 -0.12 2.06
C SER A 347 11.38 0.05 2.89
N ARG A 348 11.32 0.85 3.94
CA ARG A 348 12.38 1.02 4.93
C ARG A 348 11.81 0.74 6.30
N GLY A 349 12.45 -0.13 7.05
CA GLY A 349 12.03 -0.50 8.40
C GLY A 349 13.18 -0.30 9.38
N HIS A 350 12.85 0.21 10.58
CA HIS A 350 13.81 0.40 11.65
C HIS A 350 13.94 -0.87 12.49
N HIS A 351 15.05 -1.57 12.33
CA HIS A 351 15.37 -2.75 13.12
C HIS A 351 15.86 -2.34 14.51
N ALA A 352 15.43 -3.04 15.57
CA ALA A 352 15.80 -2.65 16.93
C ALA A 352 17.29 -2.82 17.25
N ASP A 353 17.96 -3.74 16.55
CA ASP A 353 19.37 -4.08 16.70
C ASP A 353 19.86 -4.67 15.37
N VAL A 354 21.00 -4.22 14.88
CA VAL A 354 21.72 -4.80 13.73
C VAL A 354 23.17 -5.12 14.12
N GLY A 355 23.44 -5.28 15.41
CA GLY A 355 24.77 -5.48 15.98
C GLY A 355 25.36 -4.20 16.57
N GLY A 356 26.67 -4.04 16.46
CA GLY A 356 27.41 -2.90 17.02
C GLY A 356 27.94 -3.14 18.44
N THR A 357 28.77 -2.23 18.95
CA THR A 357 29.47 -2.44 20.23
C THR A 357 28.54 -2.40 21.45
N ALA A 358 27.35 -1.81 21.33
CA ALA A 358 26.35 -1.74 22.39
C ALA A 358 24.98 -2.28 21.91
N PRO A 359 24.15 -2.88 22.80
CA PRO A 359 22.79 -3.28 22.46
C PRO A 359 21.88 -2.10 22.13
N GLY A 360 21.05 -2.25 21.09
CA GLY A 360 20.06 -1.27 20.67
C GLY A 360 20.35 -0.68 19.28
N SER A 361 19.58 0.33 18.88
CA SER A 361 19.65 0.89 17.52
C SER A 361 20.79 1.88 17.32
N MET A 362 21.23 2.58 18.36
CA MET A 362 22.33 3.55 18.25
C MET A 362 23.44 3.20 19.24
N THR A 363 24.65 2.99 18.71
CA THR A 363 25.85 2.73 19.52
C THR A 363 26.50 4.06 19.92
N PRO A 364 26.36 4.52 21.18
CA PRO A 364 26.67 5.91 21.57
C PRO A 364 28.17 6.25 21.59
N LEU A 365 29.03 5.24 21.66
CA LEU A 365 30.48 5.40 21.73
C LEU A 365 31.18 4.97 20.44
N ALA A 366 30.42 4.66 19.38
CA ALA A 366 31.00 4.31 18.09
C ALA A 366 31.75 5.51 17.50
N THR A 367 32.92 5.22 16.94
CA THR A 367 33.81 6.16 16.26
C THR A 367 34.05 5.77 14.81
N THR A 368 33.71 4.53 14.43
CA THR A 368 33.70 4.01 13.06
C THR A 368 32.37 3.33 12.76
N VAL A 369 32.00 3.22 11.47
CA VAL A 369 30.73 2.59 11.06
C VAL A 369 30.67 1.10 11.42
N ASP A 370 31.80 0.38 11.39
CA ASP A 370 31.84 -1.03 11.77
C ASP A 370 31.48 -1.22 13.27
N GLU A 371 31.79 -0.24 14.12
CA GLU A 371 31.38 -0.27 15.54
C GLU A 371 29.86 -0.06 15.73
N GLU A 372 29.15 0.43 14.71
CA GLU A 372 27.71 0.67 14.73
C GLU A 372 26.89 -0.58 14.38
N GLY A 373 27.47 -1.57 13.70
CA GLY A 373 26.81 -2.85 13.40
C GLY A 373 26.97 -3.33 11.97
N VAL A 374 26.12 -4.26 11.57
CA VAL A 374 26.17 -4.92 10.26
C VAL A 374 25.73 -3.96 9.15
N LEU A 375 26.63 -3.75 8.19
CA LEU A 375 26.41 -2.91 7.03
C LEU A 375 26.02 -3.74 5.80
N PHE A 376 24.93 -3.33 5.16
CA PHE A 376 24.37 -3.85 3.93
C PHE A 376 24.63 -2.82 2.83
N ASP A 377 25.65 -3.07 2.00
CA ASP A 377 26.00 -2.14 0.93
C ASP A 377 25.02 -2.24 -0.25
N ASN A 378 24.88 -3.45 -0.80
CA ASN A 378 23.92 -3.82 -1.82
C ASN A 378 23.75 -5.35 -1.80
N PHE A 379 22.83 -5.84 -0.98
CA PHE A 379 22.62 -7.28 -0.82
C PHE A 379 21.39 -7.73 -1.59
N ARG A 380 21.56 -8.59 -2.61
CA ARG A 380 20.44 -9.28 -3.26
C ARG A 380 19.87 -10.31 -2.26
N ILE A 381 18.74 -9.99 -1.63
CA ILE A 381 18.08 -10.78 -0.59
C ILE A 381 17.13 -11.83 -1.17
N VAL A 382 16.54 -11.56 -2.33
CA VAL A 382 15.82 -12.54 -3.14
C VAL A 382 16.48 -12.57 -4.52
N ASP A 383 16.84 -13.76 -4.98
CA ASP A 383 17.46 -14.01 -6.28
C ASP A 383 16.47 -14.78 -7.14
N ARG A 384 15.83 -14.10 -8.09
CA ARG A 384 14.82 -14.65 -9.01
C ARG A 384 13.73 -15.46 -8.30
N GLY A 385 13.16 -14.88 -7.24
CA GLY A 385 12.11 -15.51 -6.42
C GLY A 385 12.60 -16.47 -5.34
N ARG A 386 13.91 -16.72 -5.23
CA ARG A 386 14.52 -17.56 -4.18
C ARG A 386 15.05 -16.68 -3.04
N PHE A 387 14.48 -16.81 -1.85
CA PHE A 387 14.95 -16.08 -0.67
C PHE A 387 16.30 -16.63 -0.17
N ARG A 388 17.30 -15.75 -0.04
CA ARG A 388 18.69 -16.10 0.32
C ARG A 388 18.91 -16.09 1.84
N GLU A 389 18.11 -16.89 2.56
CA GLU A 389 18.07 -16.90 4.03
C GLU A 389 19.43 -17.20 4.65
N LYS A 390 20.15 -18.20 4.13
CA LYS A 390 21.46 -18.60 4.67
C LYS A 390 22.52 -17.54 4.47
N GLU A 391 22.55 -16.91 3.30
CA GLU A 391 23.48 -15.82 3.00
C GLU A 391 23.18 -14.58 3.83
N LEU A 392 21.91 -14.28 4.06
CA LEU A 392 21.49 -13.19 4.94
C LEU A 392 21.84 -13.47 6.40
N GLU A 393 21.60 -14.69 6.90
CA GLU A 393 22.01 -15.10 8.23
C GLU A 393 23.51 -14.97 8.40
N THR A 394 24.28 -15.45 7.42
CA THR A 394 25.75 -15.30 7.41
C THR A 394 26.15 -13.83 7.48
N LEU A 395 25.55 -12.96 6.65
CA LEU A 395 25.82 -11.51 6.66
C LEU A 395 25.54 -10.87 8.03
N LEU A 396 24.49 -11.30 8.71
CA LEU A 396 24.11 -10.79 10.04
C LEU A 396 25.01 -11.32 11.17
N THR A 397 25.61 -12.50 11.01
CA THR A 397 26.39 -13.18 12.07
C THR A 397 27.91 -13.15 11.89
N ASP A 398 28.40 -13.01 10.66
CA ASP A 398 29.83 -13.01 10.31
C ASP A 398 30.37 -11.57 10.31
N HIS A 399 30.33 -10.94 11.49
CA HIS A 399 30.78 -9.58 11.71
C HIS A 399 31.42 -9.48 13.12
N PRO A 400 32.46 -8.64 13.36
CA PRO A 400 33.05 -8.47 14.69
C PRO A 400 32.04 -8.06 15.77
N TYR A 401 30.98 -7.35 15.35
CA TYR A 401 29.87 -6.92 16.18
C TYR A 401 28.55 -7.39 15.54
N PRO A 402 28.22 -8.68 15.61
CA PRO A 402 27.13 -9.27 14.85
C PRO A 402 25.76 -8.87 15.41
N ALA A 403 24.72 -9.01 14.60
CA ALA A 403 23.34 -8.79 15.03
C ALA A 403 22.98 -9.73 16.17
N ARG A 404 22.34 -9.20 17.21
CA ARG A 404 22.03 -9.98 18.44
C ARG A 404 20.80 -10.87 18.27
N ASN A 405 19.90 -10.52 17.36
CA ASN A 405 18.70 -11.30 17.05
C ASN A 405 18.46 -11.45 15.53
N PRO A 406 19.34 -12.17 14.80
CA PRO A 406 19.21 -12.35 13.36
C PRO A 406 17.84 -12.90 12.92
N THR A 407 17.22 -13.77 13.72
CA THR A 407 15.87 -14.30 13.45
C THR A 407 14.83 -13.18 13.30
N GLN A 408 14.85 -12.20 14.21
CA GLN A 408 13.96 -11.04 14.13
C GLN A 408 14.32 -10.13 12.95
N ASN A 409 15.61 -9.89 12.69
CA ASN A 409 16.04 -9.11 11.52
C ASN A 409 15.52 -9.74 10.22
N ILE A 410 15.70 -11.04 10.06
CA ILE A 410 15.25 -11.82 8.91
C ILE A 410 13.72 -11.77 8.79
N ALA A 411 12.98 -11.88 9.90
CA ALA A 411 11.52 -11.80 9.90
C ALA A 411 11.01 -10.42 9.43
N ASP A 412 11.58 -9.34 9.95
CA ASP A 412 11.21 -7.98 9.55
C ASP A 412 11.58 -7.68 8.08
N LEU A 413 12.72 -8.18 7.59
CA LEU A 413 13.08 -8.08 6.18
C LEU A 413 12.09 -8.81 5.27
N LYS A 414 11.55 -9.95 5.71
CA LYS A 414 10.47 -10.66 4.97
C LYS A 414 9.17 -9.86 4.94
N ALA A 415 8.82 -9.20 6.04
CA ALA A 415 7.68 -8.29 6.09
C ALA A 415 7.84 -7.11 5.11
N GLN A 416 9.05 -6.56 5.00
CA GLN A 416 9.39 -5.52 4.02
C GLN A 416 9.28 -6.00 2.57
N ILE A 417 9.69 -7.24 2.28
CA ILE A 417 9.49 -7.85 0.95
C ILE A 417 7.98 -7.99 0.66
N ALA A 418 7.17 -8.45 1.63
CA ALA A 418 5.72 -8.55 1.50
C ALA A 418 5.05 -7.21 1.18
N ALA A 419 5.47 -6.17 1.89
CA ALA A 419 5.01 -4.81 1.66
C ALA A 419 5.31 -4.35 0.24
N ASN A 420 6.52 -4.63 -0.26
CA ASN A 420 6.89 -4.30 -1.62
C ASN A 420 6.09 -5.09 -2.68
N GLU A 421 5.86 -6.39 -2.47
CA GLU A 421 5.04 -7.22 -3.36
C GLU A 421 3.60 -6.71 -3.44
N LYS A 422 3.04 -6.25 -2.30
CA LYS A 422 1.74 -5.58 -2.29
C LYS A 422 1.75 -4.32 -3.18
N GLY A 423 2.82 -3.53 -3.13
CA GLY A 423 3.01 -2.36 -4.00
C GLY A 423 3.06 -2.75 -5.49
N VAL A 424 3.82 -3.80 -5.82
CA VAL A 424 3.90 -4.36 -7.18
C VAL A 424 2.52 -4.77 -7.70
N ALA A 425 1.74 -5.49 -6.88
CA ALA A 425 0.42 -5.96 -7.24
C ALA A 425 -0.58 -4.81 -7.52
N GLU A 426 -0.58 -3.77 -6.68
CA GLU A 426 -1.48 -2.63 -6.88
C GLU A 426 -1.06 -1.74 -8.07
N LEU A 427 0.24 -1.58 -8.31
CA LEU A 427 0.74 -0.92 -9.52
C LEU A 427 0.31 -1.65 -10.80
N ARG A 428 0.37 -2.98 -10.81
CA ARG A 428 -0.11 -3.78 -11.95
C ARG A 428 -1.62 -3.63 -12.17
N LYS A 429 -2.43 -3.56 -11.11
CA LYS A 429 -3.87 -3.28 -11.23
C LYS A 429 -4.13 -1.90 -11.84
N MET A 430 -3.34 -0.90 -11.44
CA MET A 430 -3.42 0.44 -12.01
C MET A 430 -3.05 0.43 -13.50
N LEU A 431 -1.96 -0.24 -13.87
CA LEU A 431 -1.54 -0.42 -15.27
C LEU A 431 -2.63 -1.09 -16.11
N ALA A 432 -3.27 -2.15 -15.59
CA ALA A 432 -4.36 -2.83 -16.29
C ALA A 432 -5.59 -1.93 -16.52
N HIS A 433 -5.80 -0.91 -15.67
CA HIS A 433 -6.94 -0.01 -15.78
C HIS A 433 -6.66 1.21 -16.68
N PHE A 434 -5.49 1.82 -16.56
CA PHE A 434 -5.17 3.11 -17.18
C PHE A 434 -4.16 3.00 -18.34
N GLY A 435 -3.40 1.91 -18.44
CA GLY A 435 -2.30 1.75 -19.39
C GLY A 435 -1.00 2.41 -18.91
N LEU A 436 0.13 1.90 -19.41
CA LEU A 436 1.47 2.34 -19.01
C LEU A 436 1.72 3.83 -19.29
N ASP A 437 1.49 4.26 -20.54
CA ASP A 437 1.77 5.64 -20.97
C ASP A 437 1.07 6.68 -20.10
N VAL A 438 -0.17 6.41 -19.69
CA VAL A 438 -0.95 7.30 -18.83
C VAL A 438 -0.38 7.28 -17.41
N VAL A 439 -0.14 6.11 -16.83
CA VAL A 439 0.41 6.00 -15.47
C VAL A 439 1.74 6.72 -15.36
N GLU A 440 2.66 6.49 -16.31
CA GLU A 440 3.98 7.11 -16.34
C GLU A 440 3.89 8.64 -16.49
N ALA A 441 3.03 9.13 -17.39
CA ALA A 441 2.80 10.56 -17.55
C ALA A 441 2.29 11.20 -16.24
N TYR A 442 1.33 10.56 -15.55
CA TYR A 442 0.79 11.09 -14.30
C TYR A 442 1.74 10.97 -13.11
N MET A 443 2.68 10.01 -13.09
CA MET A 443 3.79 10.04 -12.14
C MET A 443 4.63 11.33 -12.32
N GLY A 444 4.93 11.68 -13.57
CA GLY A 444 5.61 12.92 -13.92
C GLY A 444 4.81 14.17 -13.50
N HIS A 445 3.52 14.25 -13.85
CA HIS A 445 2.67 15.38 -13.51
C HIS A 445 2.54 15.59 -11.99
N VAL A 446 2.48 14.51 -11.21
CA VAL A 446 2.44 14.58 -9.74
C VAL A 446 3.75 15.17 -9.18
N GLN A 447 4.89 14.81 -9.77
CA GLN A 447 6.18 15.42 -9.41
C GLN A 447 6.28 16.89 -9.86
N ASP A 448 5.78 17.23 -11.05
CA ASP A 448 5.77 18.61 -11.56
C ASP A 448 4.90 19.52 -10.68
N ASN A 449 3.73 19.05 -10.26
CA ASN A 449 2.86 19.79 -9.35
C ASN A 449 3.53 20.05 -8.00
N ALA A 450 4.25 19.06 -7.46
CA ALA A 450 5.01 19.22 -6.22
C ALA A 450 6.14 20.25 -6.37
N ALA A 451 6.86 20.24 -7.49
CA ALA A 451 7.89 21.23 -7.81
C ALA A 451 7.29 22.63 -7.87
N GLU A 452 6.17 22.83 -8.58
CA GLU A 452 5.50 24.13 -8.66
C GLU A 452 4.99 24.63 -7.31
N SER A 453 4.56 23.71 -6.45
CA SER A 453 4.10 24.04 -5.10
C SER A 453 5.23 24.56 -4.23
N VAL A 454 6.43 23.96 -4.32
CA VAL A 454 7.63 24.49 -3.66
C VAL A 454 8.08 25.81 -4.28
N ARG A 455 7.98 26.00 -5.61
CA ARG A 455 8.31 27.29 -6.25
C ARG A 455 7.45 28.45 -5.71
N ARG A 456 6.16 28.21 -5.44
CA ARG A 456 5.27 29.20 -4.79
C ARG A 456 5.72 29.57 -3.37
N VAL A 457 6.29 28.63 -2.62
CA VAL A 457 6.90 28.91 -1.30
C VAL A 457 8.14 29.77 -1.45
N ILE A 458 9.02 29.43 -2.40
CA ILE A 458 10.27 30.16 -2.66
C ILE A 458 10.00 31.64 -2.95
N GLU A 459 8.91 31.98 -3.65
CA GLU A 459 8.49 33.37 -3.90
C GLU A 459 8.19 34.19 -2.64
N ARG A 460 7.90 33.52 -1.51
CA ARG A 460 7.56 34.18 -0.24
C ARG A 460 8.74 34.26 0.73
N LEU A 461 9.81 33.50 0.48
CA LEU A 461 11.02 33.52 1.31
C LEU A 461 11.77 34.85 1.16
N PRO A 462 12.61 35.27 2.13
CA PRO A 462 13.54 36.37 1.93
C PRO A 462 14.64 36.01 0.91
N ASP A 463 15.30 37.01 0.33
CA ASP A 463 16.33 36.79 -0.70
C ASP A 463 17.57 36.05 -0.17
N SER A 464 17.90 36.25 1.10
CA SER A 464 18.98 35.53 1.78
C SER A 464 18.71 35.43 3.27
N ALA A 465 19.03 34.28 3.86
CA ALA A 465 19.08 34.05 5.30
C ALA A 465 20.25 33.13 5.64
N ALA A 466 20.83 33.29 6.83
CA ALA A 466 21.90 32.41 7.31
C ALA A 466 21.72 32.13 8.80
N TYR A 467 22.09 30.93 9.23
CA TYR A 467 22.02 30.50 10.62
C TYR A 467 23.15 29.53 10.95
N GLU A 468 23.62 29.60 12.20
CA GLU A 468 24.58 28.63 12.77
C GLU A 468 23.93 27.95 13.97
N TYR A 469 23.92 26.62 13.97
CA TYR A 469 23.37 25.81 15.06
C TYR A 469 24.49 25.01 15.73
N PRO A 470 24.91 25.37 16.96
CA PRO A 470 25.80 24.55 17.75
C PRO A 470 25.06 23.33 18.30
N THR A 471 25.62 22.15 18.08
CA THR A 471 25.11 20.87 18.59
C THR A 471 25.69 20.56 19.97
N ASP A 472 25.07 19.62 20.69
CA ASP A 472 25.51 19.20 22.02
C ASP A 472 26.90 18.53 22.02
N THR A 473 27.37 18.03 20.86
CA THR A 473 28.70 17.43 20.68
C THR A 473 29.79 18.45 20.32
N GLY A 474 29.45 19.74 20.26
CA GLY A 474 30.37 20.83 19.93
C GLY A 474 30.58 21.05 18.42
N GLN A 475 29.95 20.23 17.56
CA GLN A 475 29.91 20.47 16.11
C GLN A 475 28.93 21.61 15.80
N VAL A 476 29.16 22.35 14.71
CA VAL A 476 28.29 23.45 14.29
C VAL A 476 27.78 23.19 12.88
N ILE A 477 26.47 23.15 12.72
CA ILE A 477 25.79 23.12 11.42
C ILE A 477 25.60 24.57 10.96
N ARG A 478 26.13 24.90 9.78
CA ARG A 478 25.95 26.22 9.17
C ARG A 478 25.08 26.07 7.95
N VAL A 479 24.07 26.92 7.81
CA VAL A 479 23.21 26.93 6.63
C VAL A 479 23.00 28.35 6.14
N LYS A 480 23.15 28.55 4.83
CA LYS A 480 22.79 29.77 4.12
C LYS A 480 21.80 29.44 3.04
N ILE A 481 20.64 30.09 3.07
CA ILE A 481 19.60 29.95 2.05
C ILE A 481 19.62 31.22 1.20
N THR A 482 19.70 31.07 -0.12
CA THR A 482 19.62 32.18 -1.09
C THR A 482 18.58 31.88 -2.16
N VAL A 483 17.84 32.90 -2.60
CA VAL A 483 16.74 32.74 -3.56
C VAL A 483 17.07 33.43 -4.90
N ASP A 484 17.02 32.68 -6.00
CA ASP A 484 16.97 33.23 -7.35
C ASP A 484 15.50 33.39 -7.78
N ARG A 485 15.01 34.63 -7.74
CA ARG A 485 13.62 34.96 -8.10
C ARG A 485 13.31 34.73 -9.57
N LYS A 486 14.28 34.89 -10.47
CA LYS A 486 14.05 34.73 -11.90
C LYS A 486 13.86 33.26 -12.26
N LYS A 487 14.65 32.39 -11.62
CA LYS A 487 14.52 30.94 -11.79
C LYS A 487 13.48 30.30 -10.87
N ARG A 488 13.02 31.03 -9.84
CA ARG A 488 12.16 30.52 -8.76
C ARG A 488 12.81 29.33 -8.06
N GLU A 489 14.10 29.44 -7.77
CA GLU A 489 14.94 28.40 -7.17
C GLU A 489 15.57 28.91 -5.87
N ALA A 490 15.82 28.00 -4.93
CA ALA A 490 16.55 28.30 -3.71
C ALA A 490 17.82 27.44 -3.63
N THR A 491 18.94 28.05 -3.22
CA THR A 491 20.16 27.32 -2.85
C THR A 491 20.25 27.23 -1.34
N VAL A 492 20.30 26.01 -0.81
CA VAL A 492 20.56 25.69 0.60
C VAL A 492 22.02 25.23 0.70
N ASP A 493 22.86 26.09 1.22
CA ASP A 493 24.30 25.92 1.27
C ASP A 493 24.78 25.65 2.70
N PHE A 494 25.35 24.46 2.91
CA PHE A 494 25.90 24.02 4.19
C PHE A 494 27.40 24.29 4.34
N THR A 495 28.01 25.05 3.43
CA THR A 495 29.43 25.41 3.48
C THR A 495 29.81 26.04 4.83
N GLY A 496 30.91 25.55 5.40
CA GLY A 496 31.38 25.95 6.73
C GLY A 496 30.84 25.09 7.88
N THR A 497 29.94 24.13 7.61
CA THR A 497 29.57 23.11 8.61
C THR A 497 30.79 22.32 9.06
N SER A 498 30.82 21.95 10.34
CA SER A 498 31.95 21.24 10.97
C SER A 498 32.36 19.98 10.19
N PRO A 499 33.67 19.62 10.21
CA PRO A 499 34.16 18.36 9.64
C PRO A 499 33.60 17.15 10.40
N VAL A 500 33.75 15.96 9.81
CA VAL A 500 33.50 14.69 10.50
C VAL A 500 34.29 14.62 11.81
N MET A 501 33.65 14.11 12.86
CA MET A 501 34.28 13.85 14.15
C MET A 501 34.22 12.36 14.50
N LYS A 502 35.13 11.89 15.36
CA LYS A 502 35.16 10.51 15.85
C LYS A 502 34.06 10.26 16.88
N ASN A 503 32.81 10.26 16.41
CA ASN A 503 31.60 9.98 17.16
C ASN A 503 30.51 9.46 16.19
N ASN A 504 29.36 9.06 16.72
CA ASN A 504 28.22 8.60 15.93
C ASN A 504 27.25 9.74 15.52
N PHE A 505 27.65 11.00 15.66
CA PHE A 505 26.85 12.19 15.30
C PHE A 505 27.29 12.75 13.94
N ASN A 506 27.53 11.87 12.97
CA ASN A 506 27.79 12.24 11.58
C ASN A 506 26.59 11.80 10.73
N ALA A 507 25.93 12.76 10.08
CA ALA A 507 24.75 12.52 9.27
C ALA A 507 25.15 12.36 7.78
N PRO A 508 24.80 11.26 7.12
CA PRO A 508 24.99 11.09 5.68
C PRO A 508 24.28 12.16 4.84
N GLU A 509 24.78 12.42 3.62
CA GLU A 509 24.14 13.36 2.67
C GLU A 509 22.64 13.10 2.47
N PRO A 510 22.17 11.83 2.34
CA PRO A 510 20.74 11.52 2.28
C PRO A 510 19.92 12.08 3.46
N VAL A 511 20.47 12.09 4.69
CA VAL A 511 19.79 12.64 5.88
C VAL A 511 19.65 14.16 5.76
N ALA A 512 20.72 14.85 5.36
CA ALA A 512 20.69 16.30 5.16
C ALA A 512 19.70 16.70 4.07
N ARG A 513 19.66 15.95 2.95
CA ARG A 513 18.67 16.14 1.87
C ARG A 513 17.23 15.94 2.37
N ALA A 514 16.99 14.90 3.16
CA ALA A 514 15.69 14.62 3.76
C ALA A 514 15.22 15.76 4.69
N ALA A 515 16.12 16.29 5.52
CA ALA A 515 15.83 17.42 6.39
C ALA A 515 15.44 18.68 5.60
N VAL A 516 16.16 18.99 4.51
CA VAL A 516 15.82 20.11 3.62
C VAL A 516 14.46 19.88 2.95
N LEU A 517 14.22 18.69 2.40
CA LEU A 517 12.94 18.33 1.78
C LEU A 517 11.77 18.54 2.76
N TYR A 518 11.90 18.03 3.98
CA TYR A 518 10.89 18.16 5.01
C TYR A 518 10.62 19.63 5.37
N ALA A 519 11.68 20.43 5.57
CA ALA A 519 11.55 21.86 5.86
C ALA A 519 10.81 22.63 4.77
N PHE A 520 11.09 22.35 3.49
CA PHE A 520 10.34 22.98 2.39
C PHE A 520 8.90 22.47 2.30
N ARG A 521 8.66 21.18 2.51
CA ARG A 521 7.29 20.64 2.49
C ARG A 521 6.40 21.32 3.52
N VAL A 522 6.84 21.46 4.77
CA VAL A 522 5.99 21.99 5.85
C VAL A 522 5.57 23.44 5.58
N MET A 523 6.33 24.18 4.75
CA MET A 523 6.00 25.53 4.32
C MET A 523 4.98 25.60 3.17
N VAL A 524 4.71 24.49 2.46
CA VAL A 524 3.82 24.49 1.27
C VAL A 524 2.34 24.73 1.64
N GLU A 525 1.93 24.51 2.89
CA GLU A 525 0.55 24.77 3.38
C GLU A 525 -0.57 24.20 2.48
N ASP A 526 -0.27 23.11 1.76
CA ASP A 526 -1.18 22.44 0.83
C ASP A 526 -1.04 20.92 0.95
N MET A 527 -2.07 20.19 0.52
CA MET A 527 -2.16 18.73 0.57
C MET A 527 -1.47 18.06 -0.62
N ILE A 528 -0.21 18.41 -0.87
CA ILE A 528 0.60 17.75 -1.90
C ILE A 528 1.29 16.48 -1.36
N PRO A 529 1.44 15.43 -2.17
CA PRO A 529 2.21 14.26 -1.77
C PRO A 529 3.69 14.63 -1.58
N MET A 530 4.38 13.93 -0.69
CA MET A 530 5.83 14.05 -0.60
C MET A 530 6.49 13.23 -1.72
N ASN A 531 7.15 13.90 -2.65
CA ASN A 531 7.80 13.23 -3.78
C ASN A 531 9.08 13.96 -4.22
N ALA A 532 9.82 13.38 -5.18
CA ALA A 532 11.09 13.93 -5.66
C ALA A 532 10.93 15.32 -6.33
N GLY A 533 9.73 15.67 -6.79
CA GLY A 533 9.41 16.98 -7.36
C GLY A 533 9.68 18.15 -6.41
N CYS A 534 9.43 17.96 -5.11
CA CYS A 534 9.67 18.99 -4.09
C CYS A 534 11.14 19.47 -4.02
N LEU A 535 12.10 18.63 -4.40
CA LEU A 535 13.52 18.99 -4.40
C LEU A 535 14.00 19.60 -5.71
N ARG A 536 13.25 19.49 -6.82
CA ARG A 536 13.67 20.03 -8.12
C ARG A 536 13.99 21.53 -8.12
N PRO A 537 13.24 22.42 -7.41
CA PRO A 537 13.59 23.84 -7.35
C PRO A 537 14.62 24.18 -6.25
N ILE A 538 15.20 23.17 -5.57
CA ILE A 538 16.12 23.35 -4.45
C ILE A 538 17.51 22.80 -4.80
N ASN A 539 18.49 23.69 -4.88
CA ASN A 539 19.89 23.32 -5.00
C ASN A 539 20.51 23.12 -3.61
N ILE A 540 20.99 21.92 -3.30
CA ILE A 540 21.56 21.58 -1.99
C ILE A 540 23.08 21.46 -2.15
N VAL A 541 23.83 22.29 -1.43
CA VAL A 541 25.30 22.26 -1.41
C VAL A 541 25.75 21.76 -0.04
N ILE A 542 26.40 20.60 -0.02
CA ILE A 542 26.98 20.02 1.20
C ILE A 542 28.48 19.80 0.96
N PRO A 543 29.36 20.41 1.77
CA PRO A 543 30.80 20.28 1.59
C PRO A 543 31.29 18.85 1.87
N ASP A 544 32.18 18.35 1.02
CA ASP A 544 32.84 17.05 1.20
C ASP A 544 33.64 17.00 2.51
N GLY A 545 33.58 15.87 3.21
CA GLY A 545 34.28 15.68 4.49
C GLY A 545 33.66 16.42 5.68
N SER A 546 32.52 17.09 5.49
CA SER A 546 31.72 17.63 6.60
C SER A 546 30.95 16.53 7.32
N MET A 547 30.51 16.82 8.54
CA MET A 547 29.65 15.91 9.31
C MET A 547 28.31 15.60 8.62
N LEU A 548 27.92 16.36 7.58
CA LEU A 548 26.70 16.14 6.78
C LEU A 548 26.96 15.36 5.49
N LYS A 549 28.22 15.02 5.21
CA LYS A 549 28.65 14.18 4.08
C LYS A 549 29.91 13.39 4.48
N PRO A 550 29.81 12.51 5.49
CA PRO A 550 30.90 11.62 5.85
C PRO A 550 31.21 10.65 4.72
N THR A 551 32.49 10.30 4.58
CA THR A 551 32.97 9.24 3.68
C THR A 551 33.19 7.96 4.48
N TYR A 552 33.14 6.80 3.81
CA TYR A 552 33.56 5.54 4.43
C TYR A 552 35.02 5.69 4.92
N PRO A 553 35.35 5.25 6.16
CA PRO A 553 36.68 5.43 6.74
C PRO A 553 37.80 4.71 5.99
#